data_AF-A0A662W7K3-F1
#
_entry.id   AF-A0A662W7K3-F1
#
_cell.length_a   1.000
_cell.length_b   1.000
_cell.length_c   1.000
_cell.angle_alpha   90.00
_cell.angle_beta   90.00
_cell.angle_gamma   90.00
#
_symmetry.space_group_name_H-M   'P 1'
#
loop_
_entity.id
_entity.type
_entity.pdbx_description
1 polymer ?
#
loop_
_entity_poly.entity_id
_entity_poly.type
_entity_poly.pdbx_seq_one_letter_code
_entity_poly.pdbx_strand_id
1 'polypeptide(L)'
;MKKLRHLGTDETENAETALNSLIYLYIAGEIVEAAKDNKGYSYCNAEAKFVDLDMLSLLKSYGLAKSSPRTSDKWAPHFTSLTLKGRKVAKEVVKGRISDHSSEIESFISKNPKVIQILLRGLKRRKGISIQISGDTGLRLEDTMSLYDVLPHMQSAELDSLPAICSKVLLNPPSNLEWAFCHFYANTVFRKAAFQLFEFLESIGLAAKVYVHDAWGNYLWDEYRAPEEVFEAMFRPVEINLETLQRFGAIVIILYTGLSKELEELAMFYGIPSKMIEDERITMERLGIVEGRTVVKKERFEKHARMRLAEVLCKEICQS
;
A
#
# COMPACT_ATOMS: atom_id res chain seq x y z
N MET A 1 1.69 54.91 -24.35
CA MET A 1 2.04 53.56 -24.83
C MET A 1 2.24 52.64 -23.63
N LYS A 2 1.26 51.77 -23.35
CA LYS A 2 1.38 50.69 -22.38
C LYS A 2 2.40 49.67 -22.90
N LYS A 3 3.48 49.43 -22.17
CA LYS A 3 4.34 48.27 -22.40
C LYS A 3 3.61 47.05 -21.83
N LEU A 4 2.99 46.27 -22.71
CA LEU A 4 2.85 44.83 -22.52
C LEU A 4 4.27 44.25 -22.47
N ARG A 5 4.65 43.57 -21.38
CA ARG A 5 5.70 42.53 -21.34
C ARG A 5 5.72 41.89 -19.95
N HIS A 6 5.70 40.56 -19.95
CA HIS A 6 5.85 39.60 -18.83
C HIS A 6 4.59 39.18 -18.04
N LEU A 7 3.56 38.68 -18.74
CA LEU A 7 2.47 37.87 -18.14
C LEU A 7 2.56 36.37 -18.51
N GLY A 8 3.64 35.93 -19.17
CA GLY A 8 3.67 34.64 -19.85
C GLY A 8 4.41 33.49 -19.17
N THR A 9 5.04 33.70 -18.01
CA THR A 9 5.85 32.67 -17.32
C THR A 9 5.40 32.48 -15.88
N ASP A 10 5.24 33.57 -15.12
CA ASP A 10 4.81 33.51 -13.71
C ASP A 10 3.38 33.00 -13.55
N GLU A 11 2.46 33.32 -14.46
CA GLU A 11 1.05 32.87 -14.36
C GLU A 11 0.91 31.38 -14.64
N THR A 12 1.65 30.84 -15.62
CA THR A 12 1.67 29.42 -15.95
C THR A 12 2.38 28.59 -14.88
N GLU A 13 3.47 29.12 -14.31
CA GLU A 13 4.20 28.46 -13.22
C GLU A 13 3.36 28.43 -11.93
N ASN A 14 2.63 29.51 -11.64
CA ASN A 14 1.66 29.55 -10.54
C ASN A 14 0.47 28.61 -10.76
N ALA A 15 -0.01 28.47 -12.01
CA ALA A 15 -1.10 27.54 -12.33
C ALA A 15 -0.67 26.08 -12.14
N GLU A 16 0.50 25.69 -12.62
CA GLU A 16 1.03 24.33 -12.46
C GLU A 16 1.33 24.03 -10.98
N THR A 17 1.86 24.99 -10.24
CA THR A 17 2.10 24.84 -8.79
C THR A 17 0.78 24.70 -8.01
N ALA A 18 -0.25 25.44 -8.39
CA ALA A 18 -1.59 25.29 -7.81
C ALA A 18 -2.21 23.94 -8.14
N LEU A 19 -2.04 23.43 -9.37
CA LEU A 19 -2.50 22.09 -9.76
C LEU A 19 -1.75 20.99 -9.01
N ASN A 20 -0.42 21.09 -8.88
CA ASN A 20 0.38 20.17 -8.07
C ASN A 20 -0.04 20.15 -6.60
N SER A 21 -0.29 21.32 -6.01
CA SER A 21 -0.80 21.43 -4.64
C SER A 21 -2.19 20.81 -4.50
N LEU A 22 -3.06 21.00 -5.50
CA LEU A 22 -4.39 20.41 -5.54
C LEU A 22 -4.32 18.88 -5.62
N ILE A 23 -3.45 18.32 -6.48
CA ILE A 23 -3.23 16.88 -6.62
C ILE A 23 -2.64 16.31 -5.33
N TYR A 24 -1.64 16.97 -4.74
CA TYR A 24 -1.09 16.54 -3.45
C TYR A 24 -2.18 16.45 -2.38
N LEU A 25 -3.01 17.49 -2.21
CA LEU A 25 -4.13 17.46 -1.26
C LEU A 25 -5.16 16.36 -1.58
N TYR A 26 -5.32 16.00 -2.85
CA TYR A 26 -6.18 14.90 -3.26
C TYR A 26 -5.61 13.55 -2.83
N ILE A 27 -4.31 13.33 -3.04
CA ILE A 27 -3.56 12.13 -2.68
C ILE A 27 -3.43 11.99 -1.15
N ALA A 28 -3.00 13.05 -0.48
CA ALA A 28 -2.89 13.12 0.97
C ALA A 28 -4.26 13.07 1.66
N GLY A 29 -5.31 13.54 0.98
CA GLY A 29 -6.67 13.65 1.51
C GLY A 29 -6.85 14.80 2.49
N GLU A 30 -5.87 15.05 3.35
CA GLU A 30 -5.74 16.20 4.23
C GLU A 30 -4.28 16.41 4.65
N ILE A 31 -3.97 17.62 5.12
CA ILE A 31 -2.67 18.02 5.69
C ILE A 31 -2.89 18.81 6.97
N VAL A 32 -1.85 18.93 7.80
CA VAL A 32 -1.89 19.73 9.03
C VAL A 32 -1.34 21.12 8.75
N GLU A 33 -2.12 22.18 9.00
CA GLU A 33 -1.68 23.56 8.67
C GLU A 33 -0.85 24.22 9.77
N ALA A 34 -1.19 23.93 11.02
CA ALA A 34 -0.47 24.41 12.20
C ALA A 34 -1.06 23.75 13.46
N ALA A 35 -0.22 23.10 14.26
CA ALA A 35 -0.41 23.05 15.70
C ALA A 35 0.15 24.36 16.26
N LYS A 36 -0.68 25.17 16.92
CA LYS A 36 -0.20 26.40 17.58
C LYS A 36 0.71 26.01 18.74
N ASP A 37 1.92 26.55 18.74
CA ASP A 37 2.86 26.48 19.85
C ASP A 37 2.18 26.91 21.15
N ASN A 38 2.23 25.99 22.12
CA ASN A 38 2.31 26.26 23.56
C ASN A 38 2.66 25.01 24.40
N LYS A 39 2.86 23.82 23.77
CA LYS A 39 3.25 22.57 24.48
C LYS A 39 4.22 21.64 23.71
N GLY A 40 5.00 22.13 22.75
CA GLY A 40 6.06 21.34 22.11
C GLY A 40 5.61 20.36 21.02
N TYR A 41 4.52 20.66 20.31
CA TYR A 41 4.13 19.90 19.12
C TYR A 41 4.76 20.55 17.90
N SER A 42 5.87 19.95 17.44
CA SER A 42 6.61 20.43 16.27
C SER A 42 5.71 20.42 15.06
N TYR A 43 5.62 21.58 14.39
CA TYR A 43 5.33 21.66 12.97
C TYR A 43 6.07 20.51 12.27
N CYS A 44 5.37 19.67 11.50
CA CYS A 44 6.08 18.83 10.56
C CYS A 44 6.54 19.76 9.43
N ASN A 45 7.71 20.38 9.60
CA ASN A 45 8.47 21.07 8.53
C ASN A 45 8.66 20.21 7.26
N ALA A 46 8.27 18.93 7.33
CA ALA A 46 8.30 17.94 6.29
C ALA A 46 7.15 18.08 5.26
N GLU A 47 5.95 18.56 5.65
CA GLU A 47 4.82 18.82 4.72
C GLU A 47 4.98 20.12 3.92
N ALA A 48 5.61 21.13 4.53
CA ALA A 48 5.88 22.44 3.91
C ALA A 48 6.84 22.38 2.71
N LYS A 49 7.47 21.23 2.42
CA LYS A 49 8.29 21.01 1.23
C LYS A 49 7.49 20.62 -0.02
N PHE A 50 6.28 20.08 0.14
CA PHE A 50 5.49 19.52 -0.96
C PHE A 50 4.21 20.29 -1.25
N VAL A 51 3.72 21.03 -0.25
CA VAL A 51 2.63 21.98 -0.43
C VAL A 51 3.17 23.36 -0.17
N ASP A 52 3.22 24.17 -1.21
CA ASP A 52 3.45 25.60 -1.07
C ASP A 52 2.28 26.18 -0.25
N LEU A 53 2.59 26.65 0.96
CA LEU A 53 1.60 27.24 1.87
C LEU A 53 0.90 28.46 1.24
N ASP A 54 1.57 29.16 0.32
CA ASP A 54 0.98 30.27 -0.42
C ASP A 54 -0.08 29.77 -1.41
N MET A 55 0.11 28.58 -2.00
CA MET A 55 -0.89 27.94 -2.85
C MET A 55 -2.11 27.44 -2.05
N LEU A 56 -1.96 27.07 -0.78
CA LEU A 56 -3.13 26.71 0.06
C LEU A 56 -4.09 27.88 0.23
N SER A 57 -3.55 29.07 0.46
CA SER A 57 -4.35 30.30 0.58
C SER A 57 -5.12 30.58 -0.71
N LEU A 58 -4.45 30.40 -1.86
CA LEU A 58 -5.05 30.52 -3.17
C LEU A 58 -6.17 29.49 -3.38
N LEU A 59 -5.92 28.20 -3.13
CA LEU A 59 -6.92 27.13 -3.25
C LEU A 59 -8.15 27.35 -2.35
N LYS A 60 -7.97 27.91 -1.15
CA LYS A 60 -9.07 28.29 -0.26
C LYS A 60 -9.88 29.46 -0.83
N SER A 61 -9.23 30.49 -1.36
CA SER A 61 -9.91 31.65 -1.97
C SER A 61 -10.81 31.25 -3.15
N TYR A 62 -10.41 30.23 -3.93
CA TYR A 62 -11.22 29.66 -5.02
C TYR A 62 -12.27 28.63 -4.57
N GLY A 63 -12.36 28.36 -3.27
CA GLY A 63 -13.28 27.38 -2.68
C GLY A 63 -12.94 25.93 -3.02
N LEU A 64 -11.69 25.64 -3.40
CA LEU A 64 -11.21 24.30 -3.74
C LEU A 64 -10.71 23.55 -2.51
N ALA A 65 -10.19 24.27 -1.51
CA ALA A 65 -9.77 23.72 -0.22
C ALA A 65 -10.54 24.36 0.94
N LYS A 66 -10.62 23.66 2.07
CA LYS A 66 -11.15 24.19 3.33
C LYS A 66 -10.31 23.70 4.51
N SER A 67 -10.26 24.52 5.54
CA SER A 67 -9.59 24.20 6.81
C SER A 67 -10.63 24.05 7.91
N SER A 68 -10.49 23.01 8.72
CA SER A 68 -11.33 22.81 9.90
C SER A 68 -10.58 22.04 10.98
N PRO A 69 -10.79 22.35 12.27
CA PRO A 69 -10.31 21.48 13.34
C PRO A 69 -11.15 20.19 13.38
N ARG A 70 -10.56 19.11 13.87
CA ARG A 70 -11.26 17.83 14.10
C ARG A 70 -12.03 17.79 15.43
N THR A 71 -11.72 18.69 16.33
CA THR A 71 -12.33 18.79 17.66
C THR A 71 -12.76 20.23 17.94
N SER A 72 -13.63 20.40 18.93
CA SER A 72 -14.07 21.72 19.39
C SER A 72 -13.06 22.41 20.31
N ASP A 73 -11.91 21.80 20.58
CA ASP A 73 -10.87 22.40 21.43
C ASP A 73 -10.28 23.63 20.74
N LYS A 74 -10.14 24.72 21.49
CA LYS A 74 -9.54 25.98 21.03
C LYS A 74 -8.10 25.79 20.54
N TRP A 75 -7.40 24.77 21.04
CA TRP A 75 -6.02 24.45 20.67
C TRP A 75 -5.92 23.32 19.65
N ALA A 76 -7.05 22.84 19.12
CA ALA A 76 -7.05 21.79 18.11
C ALA A 76 -6.29 22.24 16.85
N PRO A 77 -5.42 21.37 16.30
CA PRO A 77 -4.78 21.66 15.02
C PRO A 77 -5.82 21.76 13.91
N HIS A 78 -5.53 22.62 12.95
CA HIS A 78 -6.36 22.75 11.75
C HIS A 78 -5.86 21.81 10.67
N PHE A 79 -6.80 21.09 10.06
CA PHE A 79 -6.53 20.23 8.94
C PHE A 79 -7.13 20.84 7.68
N THR A 80 -6.34 20.88 6.60
CA THR A 80 -6.82 21.31 5.29
C THR A 80 -7.08 20.13 4.39
N SER A 81 -8.24 20.13 3.76
CA SER A 81 -8.66 19.12 2.80
C SER A 81 -9.39 19.76 1.63
N LEU A 82 -9.49 19.04 0.52
CA LEU A 82 -10.27 19.48 -0.63
C LEU A 82 -11.77 19.50 -0.33
N THR A 83 -12.44 20.56 -0.78
CA THR A 83 -13.90 20.61 -0.88
C THR A 83 -14.39 19.62 -1.94
N LEU A 84 -15.70 19.39 -2.04
CA LEU A 84 -16.26 18.56 -3.12
C LEU A 84 -15.88 19.10 -4.51
N LYS A 85 -15.86 20.43 -4.67
CA LYS A 85 -15.42 21.10 -5.90
C LYS A 85 -13.94 20.84 -6.15
N GLY A 86 -13.08 21.04 -5.15
CA GLY A 86 -11.64 20.75 -5.26
C GLY A 86 -11.35 19.31 -5.64
N ARG A 87 -12.05 18.34 -5.04
CA ARG A 87 -11.90 16.91 -5.37
C ARG A 87 -12.27 16.60 -6.82
N LYS A 88 -13.34 17.20 -7.35
CA LYS A 88 -13.73 17.03 -8.75
C LYS A 88 -12.65 17.54 -9.70
N VAL A 89 -12.14 18.74 -9.45
CA VAL A 89 -11.07 19.32 -10.26
C VAL A 89 -9.81 18.46 -10.18
N ALA A 90 -9.37 18.08 -8.98
CA ALA A 90 -8.19 17.25 -8.79
C ALA A 90 -8.29 15.91 -9.53
N LYS A 91 -9.46 15.24 -9.43
CA LYS A 91 -9.73 13.99 -10.13
C LYS A 91 -9.59 14.11 -11.65
N GLU A 92 -10.11 15.20 -12.24
CA GLU A 92 -9.97 15.41 -13.69
C GLU A 92 -8.52 15.71 -14.10
N VAL A 93 -7.76 16.42 -13.27
CA VAL A 93 -6.33 16.66 -13.52
C VAL A 93 -5.53 15.35 -13.44
N VAL A 94 -5.82 14.50 -12.44
CA VAL A 94 -5.21 13.17 -12.31
C VAL A 94 -5.50 12.30 -13.55
N LYS A 95 -6.75 12.29 -14.04
CA LYS A 95 -7.10 11.57 -15.28
C LYS A 95 -6.37 12.13 -16.50
N GLY A 96 -6.22 13.45 -16.58
CA GLY A 96 -5.41 14.10 -17.62
C GLY A 96 -3.98 13.57 -17.61
N ARG A 97 -3.32 13.60 -16.45
CA ARG A 97 -1.96 13.05 -16.28
C ARG A 97 -1.85 11.57 -16.65
N ILE A 98 -2.83 10.76 -16.24
CA ILE A 98 -2.88 9.34 -16.65
C ILE A 98 -2.94 9.21 -18.18
N SER A 99 -3.75 10.02 -18.85
CA SER A 99 -3.86 10.02 -20.31
C SER A 99 -2.53 10.43 -20.97
N ASP A 100 -1.93 11.51 -20.47
CA ASP A 100 -0.68 12.07 -20.99
C ASP A 100 0.50 11.09 -20.85
N HIS A 101 0.54 10.35 -19.74
CA HIS A 101 1.60 9.38 -19.42
C HIS A 101 1.20 7.91 -19.68
N SER A 102 0.15 7.67 -20.46
CA SER A 102 -0.39 6.32 -20.69
C SER A 102 0.65 5.34 -21.26
N SER A 103 1.49 5.78 -22.20
CA SER A 103 2.55 4.95 -22.78
C SER A 103 3.65 4.55 -21.80
N GLU A 104 4.02 5.45 -20.89
CA GLU A 104 5.01 5.21 -19.83
C GLU A 104 4.47 4.25 -18.78
N ILE A 105 3.18 4.40 -18.43
CA ILE A 105 2.47 3.49 -17.54
C ILE A 105 2.45 2.07 -18.11
N GLU A 106 2.06 1.91 -19.37
CA GLU A 106 2.05 0.59 -20.03
C GLU A 106 3.47 0.00 -20.14
N SER A 107 4.47 0.83 -20.44
CA SER A 107 5.87 0.40 -20.44
C SER A 107 6.31 -0.11 -19.06
N PHE A 108 5.96 0.59 -17.99
CA PHE A 108 6.28 0.18 -16.62
C PHE A 108 5.60 -1.15 -16.26
N ILE A 109 4.31 -1.30 -16.59
CA ILE A 109 3.56 -2.55 -16.37
C ILE A 109 4.21 -3.72 -17.12
N SER A 110 4.67 -3.48 -18.36
CA SER A 110 5.24 -4.52 -19.23
C SER A 110 6.54 -5.14 -18.70
N LYS A 111 7.26 -4.45 -17.80
CA LYS A 111 8.50 -4.97 -17.19
C LYS A 111 8.28 -6.28 -16.44
N ASN A 112 7.20 -6.34 -15.64
CA ASN A 112 6.81 -7.53 -14.91
C ASN A 112 5.30 -7.50 -14.59
N PRO A 113 4.44 -7.84 -15.56
CA PRO A 113 2.99 -7.64 -15.44
C PRO A 113 2.40 -8.32 -14.21
N LYS A 114 2.85 -9.55 -13.91
CA LYS A 114 2.33 -10.35 -12.81
C LYS A 114 2.67 -9.74 -11.45
N VAL A 115 3.94 -9.36 -11.24
CA VAL A 115 4.37 -8.70 -9.99
C VAL A 115 3.64 -7.37 -9.82
N ILE A 116 3.47 -6.58 -10.89
CA ILE A 116 2.71 -5.32 -10.82
C ILE A 116 1.27 -5.54 -10.38
N GLN A 117 0.58 -6.57 -10.88
CA GLN A 117 -0.79 -6.85 -10.43
C GLN A 117 -0.85 -7.35 -8.98
N ILE A 118 0.13 -8.13 -8.53
CA ILE A 118 0.28 -8.49 -7.11
C ILE A 118 0.45 -7.23 -6.26
N LEU A 119 1.31 -6.29 -6.67
CA LEU A 119 1.51 -5.02 -5.99
C LEU A 119 0.21 -4.20 -5.94
N LEU A 120 -0.44 -3.96 -7.08
CA LEU A 120 -1.67 -3.15 -7.14
C LEU A 120 -2.77 -3.72 -6.24
N ARG A 121 -3.00 -5.04 -6.27
CA ARG A 121 -3.99 -5.70 -5.40
C ARG A 121 -3.60 -5.61 -3.93
N GLY A 122 -2.34 -5.91 -3.61
CA GLY A 122 -1.83 -5.95 -2.24
C GLY A 122 -1.74 -4.58 -1.56
N LEU A 123 -1.54 -3.53 -2.34
CA LEU A 123 -1.43 -2.15 -1.88
C LEU A 123 -2.78 -1.41 -1.91
N LYS A 124 -3.84 -2.02 -2.46
CA LYS A 124 -5.18 -1.42 -2.54
C LYS A 124 -5.72 -1.07 -1.16
N ARG A 125 -6.13 0.18 -1.03
CA ARG A 125 -6.88 0.78 0.07
C ARG A 125 -8.18 1.41 -0.47
N ARG A 126 -9.01 1.91 0.43
CA ARG A 126 -10.30 2.54 0.08
C ARG A 126 -10.17 3.73 -0.89
N LYS A 127 -9.07 4.48 -0.86
CA LYS A 127 -8.89 5.72 -1.63
C LYS A 127 -7.86 5.61 -2.77
N GLY A 128 -7.36 4.42 -3.05
CA GLY A 128 -6.26 4.21 -4.00
C GLY A 128 -5.29 3.14 -3.51
N ILE A 129 -4.00 3.32 -3.74
CA ILE A 129 -2.95 2.42 -3.26
C ILE A 129 -2.05 3.15 -2.26
N SER A 130 -1.54 2.44 -1.25
CA SER A 130 -0.54 3.01 -0.34
C SER A 130 0.45 1.99 0.22
N ILE A 131 1.64 2.46 0.56
CA ILE A 131 2.66 1.68 1.29
C ILE A 131 3.35 2.56 2.33
N GLN A 132 3.45 2.07 3.56
CA GLN A 132 4.23 2.72 4.61
C GLN A 132 5.72 2.70 4.25
N ILE A 133 6.40 3.83 4.41
CA ILE A 133 7.83 3.95 4.18
C ILE A 133 8.56 3.46 5.42
N SER A 134 9.03 2.21 5.36
CA SER A 134 9.87 1.60 6.40
C SER A 134 10.74 0.53 5.77
N GLY A 135 12.07 0.61 5.92
CA GLY A 135 13.06 -0.35 5.41
C GLY A 135 13.05 -0.57 3.88
N ASP A 136 14.20 -0.53 3.22
CA ASP A 136 14.32 -0.87 1.79
C ASP A 136 14.78 -2.33 1.61
N THR A 137 13.88 -3.27 1.88
CA THR A 137 14.12 -4.71 1.69
C THR A 137 13.19 -5.29 0.64
N GLY A 138 13.63 -6.35 -0.03
CA GLY A 138 12.84 -7.07 -1.04
C GLY A 138 13.49 -7.04 -2.42
N LEU A 139 12.84 -7.74 -3.34
CA LEU A 139 13.22 -7.84 -4.75
C LEU A 139 12.70 -6.63 -5.54
N ARG A 140 13.51 -6.22 -6.51
CA ARG A 140 13.12 -5.27 -7.57
C ARG A 140 12.27 -5.96 -8.63
N LEU A 141 11.60 -5.16 -9.46
CA LEU A 141 10.78 -5.64 -10.58
C LEU A 141 11.59 -6.47 -11.58
N GLU A 142 12.85 -6.09 -11.78
CA GLU A 142 13.77 -6.69 -12.74
C GLU A 142 14.61 -7.84 -12.17
N ASP A 143 14.50 -8.13 -10.85
CA ASP A 143 15.28 -9.19 -10.22
C ASP A 143 14.77 -10.59 -10.61
N THR A 144 15.66 -11.58 -10.51
CA THR A 144 15.29 -12.99 -10.69
C THR A 144 14.40 -13.47 -9.55
N MET A 145 13.41 -14.31 -9.89
CA MET A 145 12.39 -14.78 -8.94
C MET A 145 12.64 -16.23 -8.52
N SER A 146 13.91 -16.62 -8.33
CA SER A 146 14.25 -17.97 -7.90
C SER A 146 14.01 -18.15 -6.40
N LEU A 147 13.87 -19.39 -5.94
CA LEU A 147 13.71 -19.69 -4.51
C LEU A 147 14.89 -19.14 -3.68
N TYR A 148 16.11 -19.17 -4.24
CA TYR A 148 17.31 -18.63 -3.58
C TYR A 148 17.26 -17.12 -3.39
N ASP A 149 16.60 -16.40 -4.30
CA ASP A 149 16.44 -14.94 -4.23
C ASP A 149 15.30 -14.54 -3.29
N VAL A 150 14.21 -15.31 -3.27
CA VAL A 150 13.03 -15.03 -2.43
C VAL A 150 13.27 -15.33 -0.95
N LEU A 151 13.99 -16.42 -0.63
CA LEU A 151 14.16 -16.91 0.74
C LEU A 151 14.76 -15.87 1.71
N PRO A 152 15.83 -15.13 1.37
CA PRO A 152 16.39 -14.10 2.26
C PRO A 152 15.36 -13.05 2.68
N HIS A 153 14.50 -12.61 1.76
CA HIS A 153 13.47 -11.61 2.05
C HIS A 153 12.31 -12.18 2.86
N MET A 154 11.99 -13.47 2.65
CA MET A 154 11.00 -14.17 3.45
C MET A 154 11.49 -14.43 4.88
N GLN A 155 12.80 -14.57 5.09
CA GLN A 155 13.40 -14.70 6.43
C GLN A 155 13.19 -13.47 7.30
N SER A 156 13.24 -12.27 6.71
CA SER A 156 12.91 -11.01 7.37
C SER A 156 11.42 -10.74 7.51
N ALA A 157 10.55 -11.61 6.99
CA ALA A 157 9.10 -11.39 7.08
C ALA A 157 8.62 -11.53 8.54
N GLU A 158 7.93 -10.49 9.01
CA GLU A 158 7.21 -10.47 10.28
C GLU A 158 5.93 -11.30 10.16
N LEU A 159 6.06 -12.61 10.34
CA LEU A 159 4.94 -13.56 10.24
C LEU A 159 3.84 -13.28 11.27
N ASP A 160 4.13 -12.60 12.37
CA ASP A 160 3.15 -12.23 13.40
C ASP A 160 2.10 -11.22 12.88
N SER A 161 2.38 -10.54 11.77
CA SER A 161 1.42 -9.66 11.07
C SER A 161 0.41 -10.43 10.21
N LEU A 162 0.71 -11.67 9.81
CA LEU A 162 -0.18 -12.53 9.00
C LEU A 162 -1.47 -12.94 9.75
N PRO A 163 -1.44 -13.29 11.05
CA PRO A 163 -2.63 -13.42 11.90
C PRO A 163 -3.65 -12.29 11.75
N ALA A 164 -3.20 -11.04 11.64
CA ALA A 164 -4.11 -9.90 11.46
C ALA A 164 -4.85 -9.98 10.12
N ILE A 165 -4.19 -10.47 9.07
CA ILE A 165 -4.76 -10.74 7.73
C ILE A 165 -5.81 -11.86 7.79
N CYS A 166 -5.63 -12.85 8.68
CA CYS A 166 -6.55 -13.98 8.86
C CYS A 166 -7.61 -13.78 9.94
N SER A 167 -7.55 -12.68 10.70
CA SER A 167 -8.53 -12.40 11.74
C SER A 167 -9.93 -12.24 11.11
N LYS A 168 -10.93 -12.95 11.66
CA LYS A 168 -12.36 -12.85 11.30
C LYS A 168 -12.91 -11.40 11.37
N VAL A 169 -12.12 -10.41 11.78
CA VAL A 169 -12.50 -9.00 12.01
C VAL A 169 -12.27 -8.12 10.77
N LEU A 170 -11.49 -8.56 9.78
CA LEU A 170 -11.39 -7.89 8.47
C LEU A 170 -12.58 -8.23 7.55
N LEU A 171 -13.82 -8.28 8.05
CA LEU A 171 -15.06 -8.53 7.29
C LEU A 171 -15.45 -7.39 6.31
N ASN A 172 -14.51 -6.56 5.87
CA ASN A 172 -14.78 -5.51 4.90
C ASN A 172 -14.05 -5.81 3.59
N PRO A 173 -14.79 -5.96 2.46
CA PRO A 173 -14.22 -6.06 1.13
C PRO A 173 -13.08 -5.04 0.92
N PRO A 174 -11.99 -5.42 0.24
CA PRO A 174 -11.87 -6.58 -0.66
C PRO A 174 -11.27 -7.86 -0.03
N SER A 175 -11.20 -7.97 1.30
CA SER A 175 -10.50 -9.04 2.05
C SER A 175 -10.92 -10.48 1.66
N ASN A 176 -10.21 -11.05 0.69
CA ASN A 176 -10.28 -12.47 0.31
C ASN A 176 -8.86 -13.05 0.32
N LEU A 177 -8.73 -14.36 0.07
CA LEU A 177 -7.45 -15.07 0.11
C LEU A 177 -6.44 -14.51 -0.92
N GLU A 178 -6.94 -14.03 -2.05
CA GLU A 178 -6.14 -13.40 -3.11
C GLU A 178 -5.57 -12.05 -2.65
N TRP A 179 -6.38 -11.20 -2.03
CA TRP A 179 -5.92 -9.95 -1.45
C TRP A 179 -4.92 -10.22 -0.33
N ALA A 180 -5.16 -11.20 0.54
CA ALA A 180 -4.24 -11.60 1.60
C ALA A 180 -2.88 -12.03 1.06
N PHE A 181 -2.89 -12.87 0.02
CA PHE A 181 -1.70 -13.28 -0.73
C PHE A 181 -0.95 -12.06 -1.25
N CYS A 182 -1.64 -11.20 -2.00
CA CYS A 182 -1.03 -10.04 -2.64
C CYS A 182 -0.49 -9.05 -1.60
N HIS A 183 -1.25 -8.79 -0.54
CA HIS A 183 -0.90 -7.87 0.53
C HIS A 183 0.36 -8.33 1.26
N PHE A 184 0.44 -9.61 1.60
CA PHE A 184 1.62 -10.19 2.25
C PHE A 184 2.87 -10.03 1.39
N TYR A 185 2.84 -10.47 0.12
CA TYR A 185 4.02 -10.41 -0.73
C TYR A 185 4.41 -8.98 -1.12
N ALA A 186 3.45 -8.07 -1.33
CA ALA A 186 3.73 -6.65 -1.58
C ALA A 186 4.45 -5.97 -0.40
N ASN A 187 4.16 -6.39 0.84
CA ASN A 187 4.76 -5.80 2.04
C ASN A 187 5.99 -6.56 2.55
N THR A 188 6.36 -7.69 1.92
CA THR A 188 7.52 -8.51 2.29
C THR A 188 8.49 -8.64 1.12
N VAL A 189 8.28 -9.62 0.24
CA VAL A 189 9.20 -9.97 -0.84
C VAL A 189 9.28 -8.87 -1.90
N PHE A 190 8.17 -8.24 -2.26
CA PHE A 190 8.11 -7.20 -3.31
C PHE A 190 8.09 -5.78 -2.78
N ARG A 191 8.50 -5.57 -1.53
CA ARG A 191 8.47 -4.25 -0.92
C ARG A 191 9.34 -3.23 -1.67
N LYS A 192 10.50 -3.65 -2.18
CA LYS A 192 11.35 -2.82 -3.03
C LYS A 192 10.73 -2.52 -4.40
N ALA A 193 10.13 -3.51 -5.04
CA ALA A 193 9.34 -3.30 -6.26
C ALA A 193 8.13 -2.37 -6.04
N ALA A 194 7.50 -2.41 -4.87
CA ALA A 194 6.45 -1.47 -4.49
C ALA A 194 6.97 -0.03 -4.42
N PHE A 195 8.17 0.19 -3.87
CA PHE A 195 8.80 1.52 -3.92
C PHE A 195 9.13 1.95 -5.34
N GLN A 196 9.66 1.07 -6.20
CA GLN A 196 9.87 1.40 -7.62
C GLN A 196 8.57 1.83 -8.32
N LEU A 197 7.44 1.21 -7.99
CA LEU A 197 6.12 1.61 -8.50
C LEU A 197 5.77 3.04 -8.04
N PHE A 198 5.95 3.35 -6.76
CA PHE A 198 5.63 4.70 -6.26
C PHE A 198 6.61 5.77 -6.72
N GLU A 199 7.90 5.47 -6.82
CA GLU A 199 8.92 6.37 -7.39
C GLU A 199 8.59 6.69 -8.86
N PHE A 200 8.19 5.68 -9.63
CA PHE A 200 7.71 5.90 -11.00
C PHE A 200 6.47 6.80 -11.02
N LEU A 201 5.43 6.48 -10.24
CA LEU A 201 4.20 7.27 -10.19
C LEU A 201 4.45 8.70 -9.69
N GLU A 202 5.36 8.90 -8.76
CA GLU A 202 5.77 10.22 -8.26
C GLU A 202 6.47 11.03 -9.36
N SER A 203 7.33 10.38 -10.17
CA SER A 203 8.03 11.04 -11.28
C SER A 203 7.12 11.61 -12.37
N ILE A 204 5.92 11.05 -12.51
CA ILE A 204 4.86 11.52 -13.43
C ILE A 204 3.73 12.27 -12.70
N GLY A 205 3.92 12.60 -11.42
CA GLY A 205 3.00 13.40 -10.63
C GLY A 205 1.66 12.72 -10.31
N LEU A 206 1.66 11.39 -10.20
CA LEU A 206 0.51 10.53 -9.87
C LEU A 206 0.59 9.86 -8.49
N ALA A 207 1.74 9.98 -7.81
CA ALA A 207 1.90 9.60 -6.41
C ALA A 207 2.58 10.71 -5.62
N ALA A 208 2.47 10.63 -4.30
CA ALA A 208 3.19 11.51 -3.39
C ALA A 208 3.59 10.77 -2.12
N LYS A 209 4.72 11.17 -1.54
CA LYS A 209 5.03 10.90 -0.15
C LYS A 209 4.15 11.74 0.77
N VAL A 210 3.43 11.09 1.68
CA VAL A 210 2.45 11.70 2.59
C VAL A 210 2.83 11.39 4.03
N TYR A 211 2.64 12.37 4.91
CA TYR A 211 2.84 12.24 6.34
C TYR A 211 1.51 11.86 7.00
N VAL A 212 1.51 10.76 7.74
CA VAL A 212 0.32 10.28 8.45
C VAL A 212 0.31 10.85 9.84
N HIS A 213 -0.82 11.44 10.22
CA HIS A 213 -1.02 12.08 11.51
C HIS A 213 -2.20 11.46 12.26
N ASP A 214 -2.16 11.57 13.59
CA ASP A 214 -3.31 11.27 14.42
C ASP A 214 -4.36 12.41 14.40
N ALA A 215 -5.42 12.28 15.21
CA ALA A 215 -6.46 13.30 15.33
C ALA A 215 -5.96 14.63 15.91
N TRP A 216 -4.78 14.63 16.55
CA TRP A 216 -4.12 15.77 17.19
C TRP A 216 -2.95 16.31 16.37
N GLY A 217 -2.80 15.87 15.12
CA GLY A 217 -1.74 16.34 14.22
C GLY A 217 -0.36 15.80 14.60
N ASN A 218 -0.25 14.83 15.51
CA ASN A 218 1.02 14.19 15.81
C ASN A 218 1.42 13.29 14.66
N TYR A 219 2.69 13.36 14.28
CA TYR A 219 3.29 12.44 13.32
C TYR A 219 3.20 10.99 13.81
N LEU A 220 2.79 10.10 12.91
CA LEU A 220 2.78 8.66 13.15
C LEU A 220 3.81 7.94 12.29
N TRP A 221 3.76 8.11 10.97
CA TRP A 221 4.70 7.53 10.01
C TRP A 221 4.58 8.21 8.63
N ASP A 222 5.52 7.91 7.73
CA ASP A 222 5.47 8.30 6.33
C ASP A 222 4.87 7.17 5.48
N GLU A 223 4.09 7.50 4.44
CA GLU A 223 3.66 6.53 3.44
C GLU A 223 3.65 7.14 2.03
N TYR A 224 3.86 6.31 1.02
CA TYR A 224 3.51 6.68 -0.35
C TYR A 224 2.04 6.42 -0.60
N ARG A 225 1.39 7.32 -1.34
CA ARG A 225 0.00 7.15 -1.80
C ARG A 225 -0.14 7.50 -3.27
N ALA A 226 -1.03 6.80 -3.94
CA ALA A 226 -1.54 7.16 -5.26
C ALA A 226 -3.07 7.02 -5.27
N PRO A 227 -3.80 7.85 -6.03
CA PRO A 227 -5.25 7.89 -6.00
C PRO A 227 -5.87 6.68 -6.71
N GLU A 228 -7.19 6.49 -6.52
CA GLU A 228 -7.93 5.34 -7.06
C GLU A 228 -7.89 5.25 -8.59
N GLU A 229 -7.86 6.39 -9.28
CA GLU A 229 -7.75 6.47 -10.74
C GLU A 229 -6.48 5.79 -11.25
N VAL A 230 -5.37 5.86 -10.50
CA VAL A 230 -4.12 5.19 -10.87
C VAL A 230 -4.28 3.67 -10.80
N PHE A 231 -4.93 3.18 -9.74
CA PHE A 231 -5.25 1.76 -9.65
C PHE A 231 -6.13 1.32 -10.82
N GLU A 232 -7.21 2.06 -11.11
CA GLU A 232 -8.11 1.75 -12.23
C GLU A 232 -7.39 1.74 -13.59
N ALA A 233 -6.47 2.68 -13.81
CA ALA A 233 -5.72 2.79 -15.06
C ALA A 233 -4.73 1.64 -15.25
N MET A 234 -4.02 1.24 -14.20
CA MET A 234 -2.95 0.24 -14.27
C MET A 234 -3.43 -1.20 -14.05
N PHE A 235 -4.58 -1.38 -13.40
CA PHE A 235 -5.07 -2.69 -13.02
C PHE A 235 -5.48 -3.50 -14.26
N ARG A 236 -4.95 -4.72 -14.34
CA ARG A 236 -5.27 -5.72 -15.34
C ARG A 236 -5.56 -7.02 -14.59
N PRO A 237 -6.71 -7.67 -14.79
CA PRO A 237 -6.99 -8.92 -14.11
C PRO A 237 -5.93 -9.97 -14.47
N VAL A 238 -5.04 -10.28 -13.52
CA VAL A 238 -4.17 -11.45 -13.57
C VAL A 238 -4.76 -12.49 -12.65
N GLU A 239 -4.90 -13.71 -13.16
CA GLU A 239 -5.37 -14.87 -12.41
C GLU A 239 -4.21 -15.43 -11.59
N ILE A 240 -4.42 -15.51 -10.28
CA ILE A 240 -3.53 -16.23 -9.37
C ILE A 240 -4.08 -17.65 -9.26
N ASN A 241 -3.21 -18.65 -9.42
CA ASN A 241 -3.66 -20.04 -9.42
C ASN A 241 -4.38 -20.39 -8.10
N LEU A 242 -5.59 -20.95 -8.20
CA LEU A 242 -6.40 -21.30 -7.02
C LEU A 242 -5.67 -22.24 -6.06
N GLU A 243 -4.92 -23.21 -6.58
CA GLU A 243 -4.11 -24.13 -5.76
C GLU A 243 -3.01 -23.37 -5.01
N THR A 244 -2.36 -22.38 -5.62
CA THR A 244 -1.40 -21.49 -4.96
C THR A 244 -2.06 -20.74 -3.81
N LEU A 245 -3.22 -20.12 -4.07
CA LEU A 245 -3.96 -19.38 -3.05
C LEU A 245 -4.35 -20.27 -1.88
N GLN A 246 -4.90 -21.45 -2.16
CA GLN A 246 -5.27 -22.42 -1.12
C GLN A 246 -4.05 -22.87 -0.31
N ARG A 247 -2.89 -23.11 -0.94
CA ARG A 247 -1.64 -23.48 -0.22
C ARG A 247 -1.15 -22.35 0.67
N PHE A 248 -1.17 -21.12 0.16
CA PHE A 248 -0.89 -19.94 0.96
C PHE A 248 -1.82 -19.88 2.18
N GLY A 249 -3.13 -20.00 1.94
CA GLY A 249 -4.15 -19.99 2.99
C GLY A 249 -3.92 -21.07 4.04
N ALA A 250 -3.64 -22.30 3.61
CA ALA A 250 -3.32 -23.43 4.49
C ALA A 250 -2.18 -23.09 5.45
N ILE A 251 -1.05 -22.60 4.93
CA ILE A 251 0.12 -22.26 5.74
C ILE A 251 -0.22 -21.14 6.74
N VAL A 252 -0.92 -20.09 6.29
CA VAL A 252 -1.25 -18.95 7.15
C VAL A 252 -2.25 -19.32 8.24
N ILE A 253 -3.30 -20.10 7.95
CA ILE A 253 -4.25 -20.50 8.99
C ILE A 253 -3.61 -21.47 9.99
N ILE A 254 -2.67 -22.32 9.54
CA ILE A 254 -1.90 -23.21 10.43
C ILE A 254 -1.01 -22.36 11.35
N LEU A 255 -0.29 -21.37 10.79
CA LEU A 255 0.50 -20.41 11.55
C LEU A 255 -0.33 -19.68 12.61
N TYR A 256 -1.54 -19.24 12.24
CA TYR A 256 -2.42 -18.48 13.12
C TYR A 256 -2.99 -19.33 14.26
N THR A 257 -3.50 -20.53 13.94
CA THR A 257 -4.26 -21.35 14.89
C THR A 257 -3.40 -22.34 15.66
N GLY A 258 -2.16 -22.59 15.24
CA GLY A 258 -1.31 -23.62 15.83
C GLY A 258 -1.92 -25.02 15.78
N LEU A 259 -2.74 -25.31 14.76
CA LEU A 259 -3.51 -26.56 14.58
C LEU A 259 -4.65 -26.78 15.59
N SER A 260 -5.18 -25.70 16.18
CA SER A 260 -6.35 -25.75 17.05
C SER A 260 -7.64 -26.11 16.29
N LYS A 261 -8.77 -26.27 17.00
CA LYS A 261 -10.08 -26.54 16.38
C LYS A 261 -10.54 -25.42 15.44
N GLU A 262 -10.08 -24.18 15.65
CA GLU A 262 -10.42 -23.03 14.80
C GLU A 262 -9.87 -23.18 13.37
N LEU A 263 -8.86 -24.03 13.18
CA LEU A 263 -8.27 -24.35 11.88
C LEU A 263 -9.32 -24.86 10.89
N GLU A 264 -10.17 -25.79 11.33
CA GLU A 264 -11.16 -26.44 10.47
C GLU A 264 -12.24 -25.44 10.04
N GLU A 265 -12.68 -24.57 10.96
CA GLU A 265 -13.64 -23.50 10.65
C GLU A 265 -13.08 -22.50 9.63
N LEU A 266 -11.83 -22.07 9.81
CA LEU A 266 -11.18 -21.12 8.90
C LEU A 266 -10.90 -21.77 7.54
N ALA A 267 -10.47 -23.04 7.52
CA ALA A 267 -10.26 -23.78 6.28
C ALA A 267 -11.55 -23.88 5.47
N MET A 268 -12.67 -24.21 6.11
CA MET A 268 -13.99 -24.24 5.46
C MET A 268 -14.40 -22.85 4.95
N PHE A 269 -14.22 -21.81 5.75
CA PHE A 269 -14.56 -20.44 5.37
C PHE A 269 -13.81 -19.97 4.12
N TYR A 270 -12.50 -20.27 4.02
CA TYR A 270 -11.68 -19.89 2.87
C TYR A 270 -11.71 -20.91 1.72
N GLY A 271 -12.49 -21.98 1.83
CA GLY A 271 -12.59 -23.02 0.80
C GLY A 271 -11.27 -23.79 0.58
N ILE A 272 -10.48 -23.98 1.65
CA ILE A 272 -9.22 -24.70 1.62
C ILE A 272 -9.49 -26.21 1.80
N PRO A 273 -9.07 -27.08 0.86
CA PRO A 273 -9.30 -28.51 0.96
C PRO A 273 -8.62 -29.10 2.19
N SER A 274 -9.34 -29.93 2.97
CA SER A 274 -8.79 -30.59 4.17
C SER A 274 -7.52 -31.40 3.88
N LYS A 275 -7.43 -31.99 2.67
CA LYS A 275 -6.23 -32.71 2.22
C LYS A 275 -4.98 -31.82 2.23
N MET A 276 -5.11 -30.55 1.85
CA MET A 276 -3.98 -29.63 1.79
C MET A 276 -3.46 -29.27 3.18
N ILE A 277 -4.36 -29.09 4.15
CA ILE A 277 -4.02 -28.92 5.56
C ILE A 277 -3.31 -30.16 6.10
N GLU A 278 -3.85 -31.34 5.77
CA GLU A 278 -3.28 -32.61 6.20
C GLU A 278 -1.90 -32.87 5.60
N ASP A 279 -1.68 -32.55 4.32
CA ASP A 279 -0.38 -32.69 3.64
C ASP A 279 0.69 -31.80 4.31
N GLU A 280 0.35 -30.56 4.69
CA GLU A 280 1.26 -29.67 5.44
C GLU A 280 1.50 -30.21 6.86
N ARG A 281 0.47 -30.71 7.55
CA ARG A 281 0.58 -31.31 8.89
C ARG A 281 1.50 -32.53 8.89
N ILE A 282 1.31 -33.48 7.97
CA ILE A 282 2.15 -34.68 7.82
C ILE A 282 3.61 -34.27 7.55
N THR A 283 3.83 -33.24 6.74
CA THR A 283 5.18 -32.73 6.48
C THR A 283 5.82 -32.18 7.75
N MET A 284 5.09 -31.39 8.54
CA MET A 284 5.57 -30.86 9.83
C MET A 284 5.82 -31.96 10.87
N GLU A 285 5.00 -33.01 10.91
CA GLU A 285 5.21 -34.19 11.78
C GLU A 285 6.49 -34.94 11.41
N ARG A 286 6.72 -35.20 10.10
CA ARG A 286 7.95 -35.86 9.61
C ARG A 286 9.20 -35.07 9.96
N LEU A 287 9.11 -33.75 10.00
CA LEU A 287 10.20 -32.85 10.39
C LEU A 287 10.34 -32.70 11.93
N GLY A 288 9.46 -33.33 12.71
CA GLY A 288 9.43 -33.26 14.17
C GLY A 288 9.16 -31.84 14.69
N ILE A 289 8.34 -31.07 13.96
CA ILE A 289 7.88 -29.71 14.29
C ILE A 289 6.58 -29.78 15.10
N VAL A 290 5.73 -30.76 14.77
CA VAL A 290 4.41 -31.01 15.35
C VAL A 290 4.33 -32.45 15.84
N GLU A 291 3.60 -32.67 16.93
CA GLU A 291 3.14 -33.99 17.38
C GLU A 291 1.60 -33.96 17.46
N GLY A 292 0.92 -34.66 16.55
CA GLY A 292 -0.54 -34.64 16.46
C GLY A 292 -1.08 -33.25 16.08
N ARG A 293 -1.66 -32.54 17.06
CA ARG A 293 -2.21 -31.17 16.94
C ARG A 293 -1.42 -30.14 17.75
N THR A 294 -0.22 -30.49 18.21
CA THR A 294 0.58 -29.61 19.08
C THR A 294 1.89 -29.24 18.41
N VAL A 295 2.18 -27.95 18.30
CA VAL A 295 3.48 -27.43 17.85
C VAL A 295 4.50 -27.63 18.97
N VAL A 296 5.48 -28.51 18.75
CA VAL A 296 6.52 -28.85 19.74
C VAL A 296 7.81 -28.04 19.56
N LYS A 297 8.03 -27.43 18.39
CA LYS A 297 9.20 -26.58 18.10
C LYS A 297 8.82 -25.30 17.35
N LYS A 298 8.47 -24.26 18.10
CA LYS A 298 7.97 -22.97 17.56
C LYS A 298 8.92 -22.32 16.55
N GLU A 299 10.23 -22.24 16.83
CA GLU A 299 11.19 -21.62 15.90
C GLU A 299 11.30 -22.37 14.58
N ARG A 300 11.28 -23.72 14.62
CA ARG A 300 11.30 -24.54 13.40
C ARG A 300 10.00 -24.44 12.62
N PHE A 301 8.88 -24.24 13.32
CA PHE A 301 7.56 -24.04 12.73
C PHE A 301 7.52 -22.76 11.89
N GLU A 302 7.96 -21.63 12.45
CA GLU A 302 8.02 -20.38 11.69
C GLU A 302 9.01 -20.47 10.52
N LYS A 303 10.19 -21.05 10.73
CA LYS A 303 11.17 -21.24 9.64
C LYS A 303 10.62 -22.11 8.51
N HIS A 304 9.89 -23.17 8.85
CA HIS A 304 9.22 -24.02 7.88
C HIS A 304 8.17 -23.23 7.10
N ALA A 305 7.31 -22.48 7.78
CA ALA A 305 6.29 -21.68 7.13
C ALA A 305 6.88 -20.63 6.17
N ARG A 306 7.96 -19.93 6.57
CA ARG A 306 8.70 -19.01 5.69
C ARG A 306 9.18 -19.71 4.41
N MET A 307 9.77 -20.90 4.55
CA MET A 307 10.23 -21.68 3.39
C MET A 307 9.06 -22.07 2.47
N ARG A 308 7.95 -22.56 3.04
CA ARG A 308 6.76 -22.96 2.28
C ARG A 308 6.10 -21.78 1.58
N LEU A 309 6.01 -20.61 2.22
CA LEU A 309 5.50 -19.38 1.60
C LEU A 309 6.39 -18.93 0.43
N ALA A 310 7.72 -19.01 0.58
CA ALA A 310 8.64 -18.72 -0.52
C ALA A 310 8.42 -19.68 -1.73
N GLU A 311 8.25 -20.98 -1.46
CA GLU A 311 7.97 -21.98 -2.51
C GLU A 311 6.63 -21.71 -3.21
N VAL A 312 5.59 -21.35 -2.46
CA VAL A 312 4.28 -20.98 -3.00
C VAL A 312 4.41 -19.78 -3.94
N LEU A 313 5.14 -18.74 -3.54
CA LEU A 313 5.39 -17.57 -4.39
C LEU A 313 6.16 -17.93 -5.67
N CYS A 314 7.22 -18.71 -5.54
CA CYS A 314 8.03 -19.11 -6.69
C CYS A 314 7.23 -19.97 -7.67
N LYS A 315 6.39 -20.89 -7.18
CA LYS A 315 5.47 -21.67 -8.02
C LYS A 315 4.53 -20.75 -8.81
N GLU A 316 4.02 -19.70 -8.17
CA GLU A 316 3.13 -18.75 -8.82
C GLU A 316 3.85 -17.94 -9.91
N ILE A 317 5.05 -17.42 -9.63
CA ILE A 317 5.71 -16.46 -10.53
C ILE A 317 6.57 -17.14 -11.60
N CYS A 318 7.18 -18.29 -11.31
CA CYS A 318 8.05 -18.99 -12.26
C CYS A 318 7.30 -19.87 -13.27
N GLN A 319 5.99 -20.09 -13.08
CA GLN A 319 5.14 -20.85 -14.02
C GLN A 319 4.42 -19.95 -15.04
N SER A 320 4.68 -18.65 -15.03
CA SER A 320 4.19 -17.67 -16.01
C SER A 320 5.23 -17.30 -17.06
#